data_AF-A0A3A9FL12-F1
#
_entry.id   AF-A0A3A9FL12-F1
#
_cell.length_a   1.000
_cell.length_b   1.000
_cell.length_c   1.000
_cell.angle_alpha   90.00
_cell.angle_beta   90.00
_cell.angle_gamma   90.00
#
_symmetry.space_group_name_H-M   'P 1'
#
loop_
_entity.id
_entity.type
_entity.pdbx_description
1 polymer ?
#
loop_
_entity_poly.entity_id
_entity_poly.type
_entity_poly.pdbx_seq_one_letter_code
_entity_poly.pdbx_strand_id
1 'polypeptide(L)'
;VYPDIGNITNAAKTYGTNVLDDLRLGEGHIVAMHLKETVPGKFREIPYGTGHVNFKKAIETAWSIGVRKFVTEFWYTGNKEWRKDVESANYMMTEFLVNLA
;
A
#
# COMPACT_ATOMS: atom_id res chain seq x y z
N VAL A 1 6.46 8.23 11.95
CA VAL A 1 6.82 7.30 10.86
C VAL A 1 5.85 7.49 9.71
N TYR A 2 6.32 7.35 8.48
CA TYR A 2 5.50 7.39 7.26
C TYR A 2 5.79 6.10 6.48
N PRO A 3 5.07 4.99 6.77
CA PRO A 3 5.35 3.72 6.14
C PRO A 3 4.87 3.69 4.69
N ASP A 4 5.60 2.92 3.90
CA ASP A 4 5.20 2.47 2.57
C ASP A 4 4.89 0.98 2.67
N ILE A 5 3.62 0.63 2.45
CA ILE A 5 3.15 -0.73 2.67
C ILE A 5 3.87 -1.76 1.80
N GLY A 6 4.24 -1.40 0.57
CA GLY A 6 4.97 -2.30 -0.33
C GLY A 6 6.38 -2.58 0.17
N ASN A 7 7.08 -1.54 0.64
CA ASN A 7 8.41 -1.70 1.23
C ASN A 7 8.38 -2.59 2.47
N ILE A 8 7.47 -2.31 3.42
CA ILE A 8 7.40 -3.10 4.66
C ILE A 8 6.83 -4.51 4.43
N THR A 9 6.04 -4.74 3.38
CA THR A 9 5.62 -6.11 2.99
C THR A 9 6.82 -6.92 2.47
N ASN A 10 7.70 -6.31 1.68
CA ASN A 10 8.97 -6.93 1.30
C ASN A 10 9.83 -7.24 2.53
N ALA A 11 10.00 -6.28 3.44
CA ALA A 11 10.77 -6.47 4.67
C ALA A 11 10.20 -7.63 5.51
N ALA A 12 8.89 -7.64 5.76
CA ALA A 12 8.22 -8.71 6.49
C ALA A 12 8.42 -10.08 5.84
N LYS A 13 8.36 -10.15 4.51
CA LYS A 13 8.68 -11.38 3.77
C LYS A 13 10.12 -11.82 3.95
N THR A 14 11.07 -10.90 3.86
CA THR A 14 12.51 -11.18 4.03
C THR A 14 12.83 -11.68 5.44
N TYR A 15 12.21 -11.09 6.46
CA TYR A 15 12.48 -11.40 7.87
C TYR A 15 11.55 -12.47 8.46
N GLY A 16 10.57 -12.97 7.70
CA GLY A 16 9.60 -13.95 8.18
C GLY A 16 8.66 -13.41 9.26
N THR A 17 8.40 -12.10 9.26
CA THR A 17 7.50 -11.42 10.20
C THR A 17 6.14 -11.12 9.55
N ASN A 18 5.24 -10.51 10.32
CA ASN A 18 3.93 -10.10 9.85
C ASN A 18 3.86 -8.57 9.68
N VAL A 19 3.64 -8.12 8.45
CA VAL A 19 3.55 -6.69 8.12
C VAL A 19 2.43 -5.95 8.87
N LEU A 20 1.36 -6.65 9.25
CA LEU A 20 0.26 -6.03 10.00
C LEU A 20 0.64 -5.79 11.47
N ASP A 21 1.54 -6.60 12.03
CA ASP A 21 2.08 -6.39 13.37
C ASP A 21 3.03 -5.19 13.36
N ASP A 22 3.85 -5.04 12.30
CA ASP A 22 4.70 -3.86 12.10
C ASP A 22 3.90 -2.55 12.04
N LEU A 23 2.73 -2.57 11.37
CA LEU A 23 1.82 -1.42 11.36
C LEU A 23 1.31 -1.10 12.78
N ARG A 24 0.89 -2.11 13.55
CA ARG A 24 0.39 -1.94 14.93
C ARG A 24 1.46 -1.39 15.87
N LEU A 25 2.71 -1.82 15.71
CA LEU A 25 3.84 -1.27 16.48
C LEU A 25 4.03 0.24 16.25
N GLY A 26 3.61 0.76 15.10
CA GLY A 26 3.65 2.18 14.77
C GLY A 26 2.44 3.00 15.22
N GLU A 27 1.47 2.40 15.93
CA GLU A 27 0.28 3.10 16.42
C GLU A 27 0.63 4.38 17.19
N GLY A 28 -0.16 5.44 16.98
CA GLY A 28 0.10 6.77 17.53
C GLY A 28 1.26 7.53 16.88
N HIS A 29 2.04 6.90 16.00
CA HIS A 29 3.23 7.49 15.38
C HIS A 29 3.15 7.51 13.84
N ILE A 30 2.09 6.98 13.23
CA ILE A 30 1.88 6.99 11.78
C ILE A 30 0.89 8.10 11.40
N VAL A 31 1.37 9.08 10.63
CA VAL A 31 0.55 10.23 10.19
C VAL A 31 -0.16 9.97 8.84
N ALA A 32 0.42 9.11 8.02
CA ALA A 32 -0.05 8.76 6.68
C ALA A 32 0.67 7.49 6.18
N MET A 33 0.17 6.85 5.13
CA MET A 33 0.76 5.64 4.55
C MET A 33 0.79 5.69 3.02
N HIS A 34 1.93 5.32 2.42
CA HIS A 34 2.04 5.07 0.98
C HIS A 34 1.46 3.69 0.64
N LEU A 35 0.71 3.64 -0.46
CA LEU A 35 0.13 2.46 -1.08
C LEU A 35 0.82 2.25 -2.41
N LYS A 36 1.80 1.34 -2.47
CA LYS A 36 2.38 0.87 -3.73
C LYS A 36 2.47 -0.63 -3.74
N GLU A 37 2.42 -1.20 -4.94
CA GLU A 37 2.53 -2.63 -5.12
C GLU A 37 4.00 -3.07 -5.21
N THR A 38 4.26 -4.30 -4.76
CA THR A 38 5.58 -4.92 -4.82
C THR A 38 5.51 -6.42 -5.07
N VAL A 39 6.59 -6.97 -5.61
CA VAL A 39 6.90 -8.41 -5.57
C VAL A 39 8.20 -8.61 -4.80
N PRO A 40 8.53 -9.84 -4.35
CA PRO A 40 9.71 -10.07 -3.52
C PRO A 40 10.99 -9.54 -4.17
N GLY A 41 11.70 -8.65 -3.50
CA GLY A 41 12.95 -8.06 -3.98
C GLY A 41 12.78 -6.97 -5.05
N LYS A 42 11.55 -6.57 -5.42
CA LYS A 42 11.28 -5.44 -6.32
C LYS A 42 10.39 -4.40 -5.64
N PHE A 43 10.80 -3.14 -5.73
CA PHE A 43 10.23 -2.04 -4.94
C PHE A 43 9.54 -0.94 -5.76
N ARG A 44 9.54 -1.05 -7.09
CA ARG A 44 8.98 -0.04 -8.01
C ARG A 44 8.40 -0.71 -9.25
N GLU A 45 7.54 0.05 -9.94
CA GLU A 45 7.01 -0.28 -11.28
C GLU A 45 6.24 -1.61 -11.34
N ILE A 46 5.68 -2.05 -10.21
CA ILE A 46 4.78 -3.20 -10.18
C ILE A 46 3.35 -2.69 -10.35
N PRO A 47 2.60 -3.13 -11.38
CA PRO A 47 1.20 -2.77 -11.53
C PRO A 47 0.35 -3.25 -10.35
N TYR A 48 -0.57 -2.42 -9.87
CA TYR A 48 -1.45 -2.78 -8.76
C TYR A 48 -2.23 -4.08 -9.01
N GLY A 49 -2.34 -4.92 -7.98
CA GLY A 49 -3.06 -6.19 -8.07
C GLY A 49 -2.26 -7.33 -8.70
N THR A 50 -1.03 -7.07 -9.16
CA THR A 50 -0.14 -8.10 -9.73
C THR A 50 0.96 -8.54 -8.76
N GLY A 51 1.04 -7.92 -7.58
CA GLY A 51 2.05 -8.20 -6.59
C GLY A 51 1.55 -9.00 -5.40
N HIS A 52 2.18 -8.77 -4.24
CA HIS A 52 1.92 -9.52 -3.01
C HIS A 52 1.35 -8.67 -1.88
N VAL A 53 1.12 -7.38 -2.10
CA VAL A 53 0.64 -6.48 -1.05
C VAL A 53 -0.85 -6.72 -0.82
N ASN A 54 -1.22 -7.07 0.40
CA ASN A 54 -2.64 -7.17 0.79
C ASN A 54 -3.17 -5.79 1.18
N PHE A 55 -3.50 -4.96 0.19
CA PHE A 55 -3.97 -3.59 0.42
C PHE A 55 -5.18 -3.53 1.33
N LYS A 56 -6.18 -4.41 1.13
CA LYS A 56 -7.40 -4.44 1.95
C LYS A 56 -7.05 -4.58 3.44
N LYS A 57 -6.31 -5.62 3.83
CA LYS A 57 -5.94 -5.85 5.25
C LYS A 57 -5.02 -4.77 5.81
N ALA A 58 -4.11 -4.24 4.98
CA ALA A 58 -3.21 -3.18 5.39
C ALA A 58 -3.94 -1.87 5.66
N ILE A 59 -4.87 -1.48 4.77
CA ILE A 59 -5.70 -0.29 4.93
C ILE A 59 -6.63 -0.46 6.14
N GLU A 60 -7.30 -1.62 6.29
CA GLU A 60 -8.11 -1.96 7.48
C GLU A 60 -7.32 -1.78 8.77
N THR A 61 -6.09 -2.33 8.82
CA THR A 61 -5.20 -2.21 9.98
C THR A 61 -4.77 -0.76 10.23
N ALA A 62 -4.31 -0.06 9.21
CA ALA A 62 -3.87 1.33 9.35
C ALA A 62 -5.02 2.24 9.79
N TRP A 63 -6.23 2.00 9.26
CA TRP A 63 -7.44 2.69 9.67
C TRP A 63 -7.79 2.42 11.14
N SER A 64 -7.71 1.17 11.61
CA SER A 64 -8.02 0.84 13.00
C SER A 64 -7.08 1.52 14.01
N ILE A 65 -5.83 1.81 13.62
CA ILE A 65 -4.82 2.49 14.46
C ILE A 65 -4.76 4.01 14.23
N GLY A 66 -5.78 4.59 13.60
CA GLY A 66 -5.96 6.05 13.49
C GLY A 66 -5.41 6.72 12.22
N VAL A 67 -4.85 5.98 11.26
CA VAL A 67 -4.37 6.56 10.00
C VAL A 67 -5.56 6.93 9.12
N ARG A 68 -5.58 8.16 8.60
CA ARG A 68 -6.66 8.69 7.73
C ARG A 68 -6.18 9.28 6.40
N LYS A 69 -4.86 9.31 6.18
CA LYS A 69 -4.25 9.85 4.96
C LYS A 69 -3.48 8.74 4.26
N PHE A 70 -3.84 8.49 3.01
CA PHE A 70 -3.24 7.47 2.16
C PHE A 70 -2.81 8.10 0.84
N VAL A 71 -1.69 7.66 0.30
CA VAL A 71 -1.18 8.13 -1.00
C VAL A 71 -0.84 6.93 -1.86
N THR A 72 -1.48 6.84 -3.02
CA THR A 72 -1.21 5.81 -4.04
C THR A 72 0.04 6.20 -4.81
N GLU A 73 1.14 5.44 -4.68
CA GLU A 73 2.45 5.73 -5.29
C GLU A 73 2.77 4.76 -6.43
N PHE A 74 2.94 5.31 -7.64
CA PHE A 74 3.41 4.59 -8.83
C PHE A 74 4.03 5.58 -9.83
N TRP A 75 4.73 5.06 -10.85
CA TRP A 75 5.46 5.86 -11.82
C TRP A 75 4.98 5.61 -13.24
N TYR A 76 5.15 6.62 -14.09
CA TYR A 76 4.96 6.48 -15.53
C TYR A 76 6.06 5.58 -16.12
N THR A 77 5.66 4.51 -16.81
CA THR A 77 6.56 3.50 -17.40
C THR A 77 6.61 3.56 -18.93
N GLY A 78 6.16 4.65 -19.54
CA GLY A 78 6.09 4.79 -21.01
C GLY A 78 4.76 4.35 -21.64
N ASN A 79 3.80 3.87 -20.83
CA ASN A 79 2.48 3.45 -21.32
C ASN A 79 1.67 4.62 -21.89
N LYS A 80 1.30 4.56 -23.18
CA LYS A 80 0.48 5.62 -23.81
C LYS A 80 -0.90 5.77 -23.14
N GLU A 81 -1.39 4.70 -22.52
CA GLU A 81 -2.66 4.64 -21.80
C GLU A 81 -2.50 4.97 -20.29
N TRP A 82 -1.48 5.73 -19.88
CA TRP A 82 -1.19 6.07 -18.48
C TRP A 82 -2.39 6.61 -17.69
N ARG A 83 -3.37 7.24 -18.35
CA ARG A 83 -4.61 7.70 -17.71
C ARG A 83 -5.40 6.54 -17.11
N LYS A 84 -5.47 5.41 -17.83
CA LYS A 84 -6.12 4.19 -17.34
C LYS A 84 -5.41 3.62 -16.13
N ASP A 85 -4.08 3.71 -16.08
CA ASP A 85 -3.30 3.28 -14.91
C ASP A 85 -3.66 4.12 -13.68
N VAL A 86 -3.77 5.45 -13.85
CA VAL A 86 -4.20 6.38 -12.79
C VAL A 86 -5.62 6.10 -12.33
N GLU A 87 -6.57 5.96 -13.27
CA GLU A 87 -7.98 5.69 -12.97
C GLU A 87 -8.15 4.34 -12.26
N SER A 88 -7.45 3.30 -12.72
CA SER A 88 -7.53 1.95 -12.14
C SER A 88 -6.95 1.91 -10.72
N ALA A 89 -5.79 2.56 -10.51
CA ALA A 89 -5.17 2.66 -9.19
C ALA A 89 -6.04 3.47 -8.22
N ASN A 90 -6.64 4.56 -8.68
CA ASN A 90 -7.57 5.36 -7.87
C ASN A 90 -8.81 4.54 -7.50
N TYR A 91 -9.48 3.93 -8.47
CA TYR A 91 -10.67 3.12 -8.26
C TYR A 91 -10.42 2.01 -7.23
N MET A 92 -9.35 1.22 -7.40
CA MET A 92 -9.02 0.11 -6.50
C MET A 92 -8.82 0.57 -5.04
N MET A 93 -8.07 1.66 -4.81
CA MET A 93 -7.81 2.15 -3.46
C MET A 93 -9.04 2.82 -2.84
N THR A 94 -9.80 3.56 -3.64
CA THR A 94 -11.05 4.18 -3.20
C THR A 94 -12.09 3.14 -2.80
N GLU A 95 -12.23 2.05 -3.55
CA GLU A 95 -13.12 0.94 -3.18
C GLU A 95 -12.78 0.37 -1.80
N PHE A 96 -11.49 0.16 -1.49
CA PHE A 96 -11.12 -0.32 -0.16
C PHE A 96 -11.41 0.71 0.94
N LEU A 97 -11.17 1.99 0.69
CA LEU A 97 -11.37 3.05 1.68
C LEU A 97 -12.84 3.36 1.94
N VAL A 98 -13.68 3.39 0.90
CA VAL A 98 -15.12 3.67 1.03
C VAL A 98 -15.82 2.57 1.81
N ASN A 99 -15.42 1.30 1.63
CA ASN A 99 -16.00 0.17 2.36
C ASN A 99 -15.62 0.12 3.87
N LEU A 100 -14.80 1.07 4.36
CA LEU A 100 -14.39 1.18 5.77
C LEU A 100 -15.11 2.29 6.53
N ALA A 101 -15.74 3.23 5.81
CA ALA A 101 -16.45 4.39 6.37
C ALA A 101 -17.93 4.06 6.59
#